data_AF-A0A511Q9U1-F1
#
_entry.id   AF-A0A511Q9U1-F1
#
_cell.length_a   1.000
_cell.length_b   1.000
_cell.length_c   1.000
_cell.angle_alpha   90.00
_cell.angle_beta   90.00
_cell.angle_gamma   90.00
#
_symmetry.space_group_name_H-M   'P 1'
#
loop_
_entity.id
_entity.type
_entity.pdbx_description
1 polymer ?
#
loop_
_entity_poly.entity_id
_entity_poly.type
_entity_poly.pdbx_seq_one_letter_code
_entity_poly.pdbx_strand_id
1 'polypeptide(L)'
;MAVSALIAWTIVPADGVLRSATGTVSGSPFLKSIVAFIFVFFAIPGFVYGRVVGTMKNDRDVINAMSKSMSSMGMYIVLVFFAAQFVAFFKWTNFGQVFAVAGADFLQTIGLTGPALFFAFILMCGFINLMIGSASAQWAVTAPIFVPMLMLVGYAPETIQAAYRIGDSTTNIITPMMSYFGLILAVATRYVKNLGIGTLIATMLPYSICFIIGWSVLFYLWVFVFGLPVGPEAATYYPAR
;
A
#
# COMPACT_ATOMS: atom_id res chain seq x y z
N MET A 1 9.68 -23.84 6.77
CA MET A 1 9.71 -24.21 8.19
C MET A 1 11.05 -23.88 8.84
N ALA A 2 12.21 -24.37 8.36
CA ALA A 2 13.52 -24.04 8.94
C ALA A 2 13.84 -22.52 8.98
N VAL A 3 13.56 -21.80 7.89
CA VAL A 3 13.77 -20.33 7.82
C VAL A 3 12.90 -19.59 8.83
N SER A 4 11.63 -19.99 8.97
CA SER A 4 10.71 -19.42 9.96
C SER A 4 11.19 -19.66 11.39
N ALA A 5 11.71 -20.86 11.68
CA ALA A 5 12.23 -21.21 13.00
C ALA A 5 13.50 -20.42 13.33
N LEU A 6 14.40 -20.23 12.36
CA LEU A 6 15.59 -19.38 12.51
C LEU A 6 15.21 -17.91 12.77
N ILE A 7 14.25 -17.37 12.01
CA ILE A 7 13.76 -16.01 12.21
C ILE A 7 13.02 -15.88 13.55
N ALA A 8 12.28 -16.90 13.98
CA ALA A 8 11.63 -16.89 15.29
C ALA A 8 12.67 -16.93 16.42
N TRP A 9 13.74 -17.70 16.27
CA TRP A 9 14.79 -17.79 17.29
C TRP A 9 15.54 -16.48 17.51
N THR A 10 15.65 -15.62 16.49
CA THR A 10 16.33 -14.33 16.62
C THR A 10 15.50 -13.25 17.34
N ILE A 11 14.19 -13.46 17.54
CA ILE A 11 13.27 -12.44 18.09
C ILE A 11 12.39 -12.92 19.27
N VAL A 12 11.98 -14.19 19.30
CA VAL A 12 11.07 -14.74 20.33
C VAL A 12 11.74 -14.85 21.71
N PRO A 13 12.98 -15.37 21.83
CA PRO A 13 13.68 -15.43 23.12
C PRO A 13 13.96 -14.03 23.66
N ALA A 14 13.93 -13.85 24.99
CA ALA A 14 14.22 -12.57 25.63
C ALA A 14 15.60 -12.01 25.23
N ASP A 15 16.58 -12.90 25.05
CA ASP A 15 17.95 -12.60 24.62
C ASP A 15 18.12 -12.63 23.08
N GLY A 16 17.02 -12.48 22.32
CA GLY A 16 17.04 -12.49 20.87
C GLY A 16 17.93 -11.38 20.31
N VAL A 17 18.90 -11.75 19.46
CA VAL A 17 19.89 -10.84 18.87
C VAL A 17 19.26 -9.67 18.09
N LEU A 18 18.04 -9.86 17.57
CA LEU A 18 17.35 -8.83 16.78
C LEU A 18 16.29 -8.06 17.57
N ARG A 19 16.23 -8.20 18.90
CA ARG A 19 15.45 -7.30 19.77
C ARG A 19 16.13 -5.94 19.88
N SER A 20 15.40 -4.95 20.39
CA SER A 20 15.96 -3.63 20.69
C SER A 20 17.01 -3.73 21.82
N ALA A 21 17.80 -2.67 22.02
CA ALA A 21 18.74 -2.61 23.14
C ALA A 21 18.06 -2.72 24.53
N THR A 22 16.74 -2.48 24.61
CA THR A 22 15.93 -2.63 25.81
C THR A 22 15.17 -3.96 25.87
N GLY A 23 15.44 -4.89 24.94
CA GLY A 23 14.79 -6.21 24.88
C GLY A 23 13.36 -6.20 24.30
N THR A 24 12.88 -5.06 23.80
CA THR A 24 11.56 -4.96 23.16
C THR A 24 11.61 -5.39 21.69
N VAL A 25 10.47 -5.87 21.17
CA VAL A 25 10.33 -6.14 19.73
C VAL A 25 10.13 -4.84 18.95
N SER A 26 9.49 -3.86 19.56
CA SER A 26 9.25 -2.56 18.96
C SER A 26 10.53 -1.75 18.82
N GLY A 27 10.67 -1.03 17.70
CA GLY A 27 11.88 -0.27 17.37
C GLY A 27 13.14 -1.12 17.13
N SER A 28 13.00 -2.45 17.17
CA SER A 28 14.10 -3.39 17.03
C SER A 28 14.66 -3.46 15.60
N PRO A 29 15.91 -3.94 15.44
CA PRO A 29 16.47 -4.26 14.13
C PRO A 29 15.56 -5.19 13.32
N PHE A 30 14.84 -6.11 13.97
CA PHE A 30 13.90 -7.01 13.30
C PHE A 30 12.80 -6.28 12.53
N LEU A 31 12.08 -5.34 13.16
CA LEU A 31 11.00 -4.60 12.49
C LEU A 31 11.54 -3.65 11.42
N LYS A 32 12.72 -3.04 11.64
CA LYS A 32 13.38 -2.18 10.63
C LYS A 32 13.80 -2.96 9.38
N SER A 33 14.18 -4.24 9.54
CA SER A 33 14.62 -5.11 8.46
C SER A 33 13.58 -6.13 8.01
N ILE A 34 12.30 -5.96 8.41
CA ILE A 34 11.24 -6.94 8.12
C ILE A 34 11.06 -7.21 6.62
N VAL A 35 11.24 -6.18 5.78
CA VAL A 35 11.16 -6.31 4.32
C VAL A 35 12.26 -7.24 3.77
N ALA A 36 13.49 -7.16 4.32
CA ALA A 36 14.57 -8.06 3.96
C ALA A 36 14.30 -9.50 4.42
N PHE A 37 13.68 -9.69 5.60
CA PHE A 37 13.26 -11.01 6.05
C PHE A 37 12.17 -11.61 5.16
N ILE A 38 11.21 -10.81 4.68
CA ILE A 38 10.21 -11.24 3.69
C ILE A 38 10.90 -11.72 2.43
N PHE A 39 11.91 -10.99 1.92
CA PHE A 39 12.70 -11.43 0.77
C PHE A 39 13.36 -12.80 1.01
N VAL A 40 14.07 -12.98 2.12
CA VAL A 40 14.70 -14.27 2.47
C VAL A 40 13.67 -15.39 2.60
N PHE A 41 12.53 -15.06 3.23
CA PHE A 41 11.44 -16.00 3.47
C PHE A 41 10.79 -16.50 2.19
N PHE A 42 10.69 -15.68 1.13
CA PHE A 42 10.19 -16.12 -0.17
C PHE A 42 11.28 -16.70 -1.07
N ALA A 43 12.50 -16.16 -1.01
CA ALA A 43 13.61 -16.57 -1.87
C ALA A 43 14.08 -18.00 -1.57
N ILE A 44 14.27 -18.36 -0.29
CA ILE A 44 14.81 -19.68 0.07
C ILE A 44 13.82 -20.81 -0.31
N PRO A 45 12.55 -20.79 0.13
CA PRO A 45 11.60 -21.84 -0.26
C PRO A 45 11.31 -21.84 -1.76
N GLY A 46 11.28 -20.68 -2.41
CA GLY A 46 11.13 -20.57 -3.87
C GLY A 46 12.27 -21.26 -4.61
N PHE A 47 13.51 -21.07 -4.17
CA PHE A 47 14.68 -21.77 -4.71
C PHE A 47 14.63 -23.27 -4.45
N VAL A 48 14.34 -23.70 -3.22
CA VAL A 48 14.25 -25.13 -2.86
C VAL A 48 13.17 -25.83 -3.70
N TYR A 49 11.99 -25.22 -3.82
CA TYR A 49 10.92 -25.74 -4.67
C TYR A 49 11.39 -25.86 -6.12
N GLY A 50 11.95 -24.78 -6.68
CA GLY A 50 12.48 -24.78 -8.05
C GLY A 50 13.56 -25.83 -8.28
N ARG A 51 14.38 -26.13 -7.26
CA ARG A 51 15.41 -27.16 -7.32
C ARG A 51 14.82 -28.57 -7.35
N VAL A 52 13.78 -28.82 -6.55
CA VAL A 52 13.08 -30.10 -6.46
C VAL A 52 12.32 -30.43 -7.76
N VAL A 53 11.61 -29.46 -8.33
CA VAL A 53 10.89 -29.66 -9.61
C VAL A 53 11.78 -29.52 -10.85
N GLY A 54 13.06 -29.24 -10.67
CA GLY A 54 14.05 -29.16 -11.74
C GLY A 54 13.98 -27.91 -12.62
N THR A 55 13.25 -26.87 -12.20
CA THR A 55 13.18 -25.57 -12.91
C THR A 55 14.37 -24.66 -12.61
N MET A 56 15.04 -24.86 -11.47
CA MET A 56 16.28 -24.19 -11.07
C MET A 56 17.37 -25.24 -10.92
N LYS A 57 18.35 -25.31 -11.81
CA LYS A 57 19.38 -26.36 -11.80
C LYS A 57 20.73 -25.86 -11.31
N ASN A 58 21.05 -24.61 -11.62
CA ASN A 58 22.33 -23.98 -11.29
C ASN A 58 22.12 -22.54 -10.78
N ASP A 59 23.21 -21.89 -10.37
CA ASP A 59 23.26 -20.49 -9.93
C ASP A 59 22.81 -19.51 -11.04
N ARG A 60 23.11 -19.80 -12.30
CA ARG A 60 22.69 -18.96 -13.44
C ARG A 60 21.18 -18.89 -13.58
N ASP A 61 20.46 -19.99 -13.33
CA ASP A 61 19.00 -20.00 -13.39
C ASP A 61 18.39 -19.04 -12.35
N VAL A 62 18.99 -18.98 -11.15
CA VAL A 62 18.59 -18.05 -10.10
C VAL A 62 18.88 -16.60 -10.51
N ILE A 63 20.08 -16.33 -11.02
CA ILE A 63 20.46 -14.99 -11.50
C ILE A 63 19.54 -14.54 -12.64
N ASN A 64 19.23 -15.43 -13.58
CA ASN A 64 18.33 -15.16 -14.70
C ASN A 64 16.91 -14.86 -14.22
N ALA A 65 16.40 -15.61 -13.24
CA ALA A 65 15.08 -15.35 -12.65
C ALA A 65 15.03 -13.99 -11.95
N MET A 66 16.03 -13.64 -11.14
CA MET A 66 16.13 -12.33 -10.50
C MET A 66 16.23 -11.20 -11.53
N SER A 67 17.03 -11.39 -12.58
CA SER A 67 17.21 -10.41 -13.66
C SER A 67 15.91 -10.20 -14.44
N LYS A 68 15.15 -11.27 -14.72
CA LYS A 68 13.84 -11.19 -15.36
C LYS A 68 12.83 -10.43 -14.50
N SER A 69 12.82 -10.66 -13.19
CA SER A 69 12.01 -9.87 -12.26
C SER A 69 12.40 -8.38 -12.28
N MET A 70 13.69 -8.05 -12.28
CA MET A 70 14.15 -6.65 -12.37
C MET A 70 13.81 -5.99 -13.71
N SER A 71 13.83 -6.74 -14.82
CA SER A 71 13.40 -6.24 -16.12
C SER A 71 11.93 -5.76 -16.11
N SER A 72 11.04 -6.51 -15.43
CA SER A 72 9.63 -6.10 -15.27
C SER A 72 9.45 -4.82 -14.43
N MET A 73 10.45 -4.44 -13.62
CA MET A 73 10.45 -3.22 -12.81
C MET A 73 10.90 -1.98 -13.59
N GLY A 74 11.26 -2.08 -14.88
CA GLY A 74 11.76 -0.95 -15.67
C GLY A 74 10.83 0.26 -15.67
N MET A 75 9.52 0.06 -15.91
CA MET A 75 8.53 1.15 -15.84
C MET A 75 8.43 1.75 -14.44
N TYR A 76 8.50 0.91 -13.40
CA TYR A 76 8.45 1.37 -12.01
C TYR A 76 9.66 2.24 -11.66
N ILE A 77 10.87 1.86 -12.10
CA ILE A 77 12.09 2.65 -11.89
C ILE A 77 11.97 4.03 -12.53
N VAL A 78 11.48 4.11 -13.78
CA VAL A 78 11.26 5.39 -14.48
C VAL A 78 10.23 6.24 -13.73
N LEU A 79 9.14 5.65 -13.26
CA LEU A 79 8.12 6.35 -12.48
C LEU A 79 8.70 6.90 -11.18
N VAL A 80 9.38 6.07 -10.41
CA VAL A 80 10.00 6.47 -9.13
C VAL A 80 11.05 7.54 -9.35
N PHE A 81 11.80 7.50 -10.45
CA PHE A 81 12.74 8.56 -10.80
C PHE A 81 12.04 9.92 -10.90
N PHE A 82 10.99 10.03 -11.73
CA PHE A 82 10.26 11.29 -11.87
C PHE A 82 9.50 11.69 -10.61
N ALA A 83 8.91 10.73 -9.90
CA ALA A 83 8.25 10.98 -8.62
C ALA A 83 9.22 11.55 -7.59
N ALA A 84 10.43 10.98 -7.48
CA ALA A 84 11.46 11.48 -6.58
C ALA A 84 11.88 12.92 -6.92
N GLN A 85 12.02 13.24 -8.22
CA GLN A 85 12.30 14.62 -8.66
C GLN A 85 11.13 15.56 -8.33
N PHE A 86 9.89 15.13 -8.58
CA PHE A 86 8.70 15.92 -8.23
C PHE A 86 8.65 16.21 -6.73
N VAL A 87 8.81 15.20 -5.86
CA VAL A 87 8.82 15.39 -4.40
C VAL A 87 9.95 16.31 -3.97
N ALA A 88 11.15 16.16 -4.56
CA ALA A 88 12.29 17.01 -4.26
C ALA A 88 12.03 18.48 -4.64
N PHE A 89 11.54 18.75 -5.85
CA PHE A 89 11.22 20.11 -6.29
C PHE A 89 10.03 20.69 -5.53
N PHE A 90 8.99 19.91 -5.29
CA PHE A 90 7.80 20.33 -4.53
C PHE A 90 8.12 20.71 -3.09
N LYS A 91 9.10 20.02 -2.48
CA LYS A 91 9.67 20.39 -1.18
C LYS A 91 10.55 21.63 -1.29
N TRP A 92 11.45 21.69 -2.27
CA TRP A 92 12.40 22.80 -2.44
C TRP A 92 11.73 24.14 -2.72
N THR A 93 10.64 24.15 -3.48
CA THR A 93 9.86 25.37 -3.77
C THR A 93 8.92 25.79 -2.63
N ASN A 94 8.86 25.01 -1.54
CA ASN A 94 7.89 25.15 -0.46
C ASN A 94 6.40 25.03 -0.88
N PHE A 95 6.11 24.65 -2.13
CA PHE A 95 4.72 24.45 -2.55
C PHE A 95 4.03 23.37 -1.72
N GLY A 96 4.72 22.29 -1.35
CA GLY A 96 4.14 21.28 -0.48
C GLY A 96 3.68 21.82 0.87
N GLN A 97 4.43 22.75 1.46
CA GLN A 97 4.04 23.39 2.72
C GLN A 97 2.82 24.30 2.52
N VAL A 98 2.81 25.11 1.45
CA VAL A 98 1.69 26.01 1.13
C VAL A 98 0.39 25.23 0.94
N PHE A 99 0.42 24.17 0.12
CA PHE A 99 -0.75 23.32 -0.12
C PHE A 99 -1.20 22.59 1.15
N ALA A 100 -0.25 22.08 1.95
CA ALA A 100 -0.57 21.39 3.19
C ALA A 100 -1.29 22.31 4.19
N VAL A 101 -0.77 23.53 4.39
CA VAL A 101 -1.36 24.50 5.32
C VAL A 101 -2.71 24.99 4.81
N ALA A 102 -2.82 25.38 3.54
CA ALA A 102 -4.08 25.85 2.96
C ALA A 102 -5.16 24.75 2.98
N GLY A 103 -4.79 23.50 2.68
CA GLY A 103 -5.71 22.38 2.74
C GLY A 103 -6.13 22.02 4.16
N ALA A 104 -5.21 22.09 5.13
CA ALA A 104 -5.52 21.86 6.54
C ALA A 104 -6.45 22.96 7.09
N ASP A 105 -6.19 24.22 6.76
CA ASP A 105 -7.03 25.36 7.14
C ASP A 105 -8.44 25.25 6.53
N PHE A 106 -8.54 24.83 5.27
CA PHE A 106 -9.82 24.53 4.63
C PHE A 106 -10.59 23.45 5.39
N LEU A 107 -9.95 22.32 5.71
CA LEU A 107 -10.58 21.22 6.47
C LEU A 107 -11.01 21.66 7.87
N GLN A 108 -10.23 22.50 8.54
CA GLN A 108 -10.56 23.08 9.84
C GLN A 108 -11.75 24.03 9.76
N THR A 109 -11.79 24.90 8.74
CA THR A 109 -12.85 25.88 8.53
C THR A 109 -14.21 25.23 8.30
N ILE A 110 -14.25 24.12 7.56
CA ILE A 110 -15.49 23.34 7.34
C ILE A 110 -15.83 22.39 8.50
N GLY A 111 -14.99 22.32 9.54
CA GLY A 111 -15.16 21.43 10.69
C GLY A 111 -14.90 19.94 10.40
N LEU A 112 -14.27 19.60 9.26
CA LEU A 112 -13.98 18.24 8.85
C LEU A 112 -12.59 17.79 9.35
N THR A 113 -12.39 17.88 10.66
CA THR A 113 -11.13 17.48 11.32
C THR A 113 -11.23 16.13 12.02
N GLY A 114 -12.45 15.64 12.24
CA GLY A 114 -12.70 14.37 12.90
C GLY A 114 -12.46 13.14 12.02
N PRO A 115 -12.58 11.93 12.58
CA PRO A 115 -12.42 10.66 11.87
C PRO A 115 -13.27 10.50 10.60
N ALA A 116 -14.38 11.25 10.50
CA ALA A 116 -15.24 11.28 9.33
C ALA A 116 -14.51 11.74 8.04
N LEU A 117 -13.43 12.50 8.15
CA LEU A 117 -12.62 12.93 7.01
C LEU A 117 -12.12 11.73 6.19
N PHE A 118 -11.85 10.59 6.85
CA PHE A 118 -11.29 9.44 6.17
C PHE A 118 -12.27 8.80 5.19
N PHE A 119 -13.58 8.94 5.39
CA PHE A 119 -14.55 8.51 4.37
C PHE A 119 -14.40 9.34 3.10
N ALA A 120 -14.29 10.67 3.22
CA ALA A 120 -14.06 11.55 2.06
C ALA A 120 -12.71 11.26 1.40
N PHE A 121 -11.66 11.03 2.18
CA PHE A 121 -10.33 10.68 1.67
C PHE A 121 -10.32 9.33 0.93
N ILE A 122 -10.97 8.30 1.48
CA ILE A 122 -11.11 6.98 0.83
C ILE A 122 -11.88 7.11 -0.48
N LEU A 123 -13.02 7.82 -0.50
CA LEU A 123 -13.81 8.04 -1.71
C LEU A 123 -13.02 8.78 -2.78
N MET A 124 -12.29 9.83 -2.40
CA MET A 124 -11.42 10.58 -3.30
C MET A 124 -10.30 9.68 -3.86
N CYS A 125 -9.65 8.86 -3.03
CA CYS A 125 -8.64 7.91 -3.50
C CYS A 125 -9.25 6.88 -4.46
N GLY A 126 -10.43 6.37 -4.16
CA GLY A 126 -11.15 5.45 -5.04
C GLY A 126 -11.54 6.08 -6.38
N PHE A 127 -11.91 7.36 -6.38
CA PHE A 127 -12.20 8.12 -7.59
C PHE A 127 -10.96 8.34 -8.46
N ILE A 128 -9.84 8.77 -7.86
CA ILE A 128 -8.56 8.93 -8.57
C ILE A 128 -8.11 7.60 -9.17
N ASN A 129 -8.32 6.48 -8.47
CA ASN A 129 -7.95 5.16 -8.95
C ASN A 129 -8.70 4.73 -10.23
N LEU A 130 -9.90 5.28 -10.48
CA LEU A 130 -10.59 5.07 -11.77
C LEU A 130 -9.81 5.65 -12.95
N MET A 131 -9.03 6.71 -12.72
CA MET A 131 -8.20 7.38 -13.72
C MET A 131 -6.78 6.81 -13.76
N ILE A 132 -6.22 6.48 -12.59
CA ILE A 132 -4.85 6.00 -12.42
C ILE A 132 -4.88 4.63 -11.74
N GLY A 133 -5.01 3.55 -12.52
CA GLY A 133 -5.11 2.18 -12.00
C GLY A 133 -3.80 1.58 -11.48
N SER A 134 -2.83 2.40 -11.06
CA SER A 134 -1.55 1.96 -10.49
C SER A 134 -1.38 2.53 -9.10
N ALA A 135 -1.43 1.66 -8.10
CA ALA A 135 -1.29 2.01 -6.68
C ALA A 135 0.00 2.77 -6.37
N SER A 136 1.09 2.46 -7.05
CA SER A 136 2.36 3.18 -6.85
C SER A 136 2.36 4.54 -7.54
N ALA A 137 1.75 4.65 -8.72
CA ALA A 137 1.65 5.91 -9.45
C ALA A 137 0.74 6.91 -8.73
N GLN A 138 -0.43 6.45 -8.30
CA GLN A 138 -1.39 7.28 -7.58
C GLN A 138 -0.82 7.74 -6.24
N TRP A 139 -0.16 6.86 -5.47
CA TRP A 139 0.45 7.24 -4.20
C TRP A 139 1.60 8.22 -4.39
N ALA A 140 2.43 8.03 -5.42
CA ALA A 140 3.55 8.93 -5.72
C ALA A 140 3.11 10.38 -5.97
N VAL A 141 1.91 10.58 -6.53
CA VAL A 141 1.35 11.92 -6.80
C VAL A 141 0.55 12.46 -5.61
N THR A 142 -0.23 11.61 -4.94
CA THR A 142 -1.15 12.04 -3.89
C THR A 142 -0.48 12.18 -2.52
N ALA A 143 0.47 11.31 -2.17
CA ALA A 143 1.13 11.32 -0.85
C ALA A 143 1.82 12.65 -0.52
N PRO A 144 2.60 13.29 -1.42
CA PRO A 144 3.28 14.55 -1.11
C PRO A 144 2.33 15.72 -0.80
N ILE A 145 1.05 15.61 -1.21
CA ILE A 145 0.03 16.63 -1.02
C ILE A 145 -0.81 16.31 0.23
N PHE A 146 -1.39 15.10 0.26
CA PHE A 146 -2.36 14.74 1.28
C PHE A 146 -1.74 14.33 2.62
N VAL A 147 -0.56 13.68 2.61
CA VAL A 147 0.06 13.23 3.88
C VAL A 147 0.41 14.44 4.75
N PRO A 148 1.16 15.46 4.27
CA PRO A 148 1.46 16.62 5.10
C PRO A 148 0.21 17.39 5.55
N MET A 149 -0.79 17.54 4.67
CA MET A 149 -2.05 18.20 4.99
C MET A 149 -2.78 17.50 6.16
N LEU A 150 -2.93 16.18 6.09
CA LEU A 150 -3.64 15.41 7.12
C LEU A 150 -2.83 15.24 8.41
N MET A 151 -1.49 15.32 8.31
CA MET A 151 -0.63 15.43 9.49
C MET A 151 -0.86 16.74 10.25
N LEU A 152 -1.07 17.86 9.56
CA LEU A 152 -1.40 19.14 10.19
C LEU A 152 -2.79 19.14 10.85
N VAL A 153 -3.73 18.33 10.34
CA VAL A 153 -5.02 18.09 10.99
C VAL A 153 -4.87 17.21 12.24
N GLY A 154 -3.77 16.46 12.37
CA GLY A 154 -3.41 15.69 13.56
C GLY A 154 -3.41 14.17 13.38
N TYR A 155 -3.37 13.65 12.15
CA TYR A 155 -3.33 12.21 11.88
C TYR A 155 -1.95 11.72 11.47
N ALA A 156 -1.58 10.52 11.93
CA ALA A 156 -0.29 9.92 11.59
C ALA A 156 -0.24 9.44 10.12
N PRO A 157 0.93 9.52 9.45
CA PRO A 157 1.13 9.03 8.08
C PRO A 157 0.68 7.58 7.85
N GLU A 158 0.89 6.71 8.84
CA GLU A 158 0.54 5.30 8.79
C GLU A 158 -0.98 5.11 8.67
N THR A 159 -1.75 5.92 9.41
CA THR A 159 -3.22 5.92 9.36
C THR A 159 -3.72 6.44 8.01
N ILE A 160 -3.08 7.48 7.49
CA ILE A 160 -3.38 8.04 6.17
C ILE A 160 -3.08 7.01 5.06
N GLN A 161 -1.94 6.33 5.15
CA GLN A 161 -1.56 5.29 4.19
C GLN A 161 -2.52 4.09 4.24
N ALA A 162 -2.99 3.71 5.44
CA ALA A 162 -4.00 2.67 5.60
C ALA A 162 -5.28 3.06 4.86
N ALA A 163 -5.80 4.28 5.07
CA ALA A 163 -6.98 4.77 4.37
C ALA A 163 -6.79 4.84 2.85
N TYR A 164 -5.62 5.27 2.38
CA TYR A 164 -5.29 5.28 0.96
C TYR A 164 -5.43 3.89 0.32
N ARG A 165 -4.89 2.86 0.98
CA ARG A 165 -4.96 1.47 0.50
C ARG A 165 -6.38 0.94 0.37
N ILE A 166 -7.31 1.44 1.18
CA ILE A 166 -8.74 1.11 1.07
C ILE A 166 -9.32 1.72 -0.21
N GLY A 167 -9.07 3.00 -0.45
CA GLY A 167 -9.54 3.68 -1.66
C GLY A 167 -8.99 3.05 -2.94
N ASP A 168 -7.66 2.84 -2.99
CA ASP A 168 -6.96 2.23 -4.13
C ASP A 168 -7.49 0.82 -4.46
N SER A 169 -7.75 -0.01 -3.45
CA SER A 169 -8.18 -1.40 -3.70
C SER A 169 -9.63 -1.54 -4.12
N THR A 170 -10.54 -0.75 -3.54
CA THR A 170 -11.99 -0.96 -3.64
C THR A 170 -12.58 -0.66 -5.02
N THR A 171 -11.95 0.18 -5.83
CA THR A 171 -12.42 0.55 -7.18
C THR A 171 -11.66 -0.13 -8.32
N ASN A 172 -10.66 -0.97 -8.04
CA ASN A 172 -9.89 -1.69 -9.06
C ASN A 172 -10.74 -2.60 -9.97
N ILE A 173 -11.85 -3.12 -9.46
CA ILE A 173 -12.73 -4.04 -10.20
C ILE A 173 -13.71 -3.34 -11.15
N ILE A 174 -13.83 -2.01 -11.06
CA ILE A 174 -14.71 -1.20 -11.89
C ILE A 174 -13.95 -0.26 -12.84
N THR A 175 -12.62 -0.28 -12.83
CA THR A 175 -11.80 0.54 -13.74
C THR A 175 -11.34 -0.26 -14.97
N PRO A 176 -11.62 0.22 -16.20
CA PRO A 176 -11.06 -0.37 -17.42
C PRO A 176 -9.56 -0.07 -17.58
N MET A 177 -9.02 0.86 -16.79
CA MET A 177 -7.61 1.26 -16.82
C MET A 177 -6.68 0.27 -16.12
N MET A 178 -7.23 -0.72 -15.42
CA MET A 178 -6.44 -1.77 -14.76
C MET A 178 -5.75 -2.66 -15.80
N SER A 179 -4.46 -2.95 -15.62
CA SER A 179 -3.65 -3.73 -16.56
C SER A 179 -4.17 -5.15 -16.85
N TYR A 180 -4.98 -5.71 -15.94
CA TYR A 180 -5.54 -7.06 -16.07
C TYR A 180 -6.96 -7.09 -16.66
N PHE A 181 -7.58 -5.93 -16.89
CA PHE A 181 -8.97 -5.84 -17.34
C PHE A 181 -9.22 -6.62 -18.64
N GLY A 182 -8.33 -6.50 -19.63
CA GLY A 182 -8.44 -7.22 -20.90
C GLY A 182 -8.39 -8.74 -20.73
N LEU A 183 -7.55 -9.25 -19.82
CA LEU A 183 -7.49 -10.68 -19.51
C LEU A 183 -8.79 -11.16 -18.86
N ILE A 184 -9.31 -10.41 -17.89
CA ILE A 184 -10.56 -10.73 -17.20
C ILE A 184 -11.72 -10.75 -18.20
N LEU A 185 -11.81 -9.75 -19.07
CA LEU A 185 -12.82 -9.69 -20.12
C LEU A 185 -12.71 -10.87 -21.09
N ALA A 186 -11.49 -11.23 -21.52
CA ALA A 186 -11.25 -12.39 -22.40
C ALA A 186 -11.66 -13.72 -21.76
N VAL A 187 -11.52 -13.86 -20.43
CA VAL A 187 -11.99 -15.05 -19.71
C VAL A 187 -13.50 -15.02 -19.55
N ALA A 188 -14.09 -13.89 -19.18
CA ALA A 188 -15.54 -13.73 -18.99
C ALA A 188 -16.32 -13.98 -20.29
N THR A 189 -15.81 -13.47 -21.41
CA THR A 189 -16.41 -13.65 -22.75
C THR A 189 -16.40 -15.10 -23.24
N ARG A 190 -15.55 -15.98 -22.68
CA ARG A 190 -15.62 -17.44 -22.96
C ARG A 190 -16.91 -18.06 -22.44
N TYR A 191 -17.42 -17.57 -21.31
CA TYR A 191 -18.64 -18.07 -20.69
C TYR A 191 -19.88 -17.30 -21.15
N VAL A 192 -19.76 -15.99 -21.35
CA VAL A 192 -20.85 -15.11 -21.76
C VAL A 192 -20.43 -14.33 -23.02
N LYS A 193 -20.82 -14.85 -24.18
CA LYS A 193 -20.36 -14.34 -25.50
C LYS A 193 -20.68 -12.87 -25.77
N ASN A 194 -21.73 -12.32 -25.17
CA ASN A 194 -22.18 -10.94 -25.37
C ASN A 194 -21.76 -10.00 -24.22
N LEU A 195 -20.80 -10.39 -23.39
CA LEU A 195 -20.36 -9.61 -22.25
C LEU A 195 -19.43 -8.48 -22.70
N GLY A 196 -19.92 -7.25 -22.65
CA GLY A 196 -19.14 -6.05 -22.96
C GLY A 196 -18.43 -5.46 -21.74
N ILE A 197 -17.58 -4.46 -22.00
CA ILE A 197 -16.86 -3.70 -20.96
C ILE A 197 -17.84 -3.12 -19.93
N GLY A 198 -18.89 -2.46 -20.38
CA GLY A 198 -19.91 -1.86 -19.52
C GLY A 198 -20.67 -2.90 -18.69
N THR A 199 -20.98 -4.06 -19.28
CA THR A 199 -21.65 -5.16 -18.57
C THR A 199 -20.77 -5.72 -17.45
N LEU A 200 -19.46 -5.88 -17.70
CA LEU A 200 -18.52 -6.33 -16.70
C LEU A 200 -18.43 -5.34 -15.53
N ILE A 201 -18.26 -4.06 -15.83
CA ILE A 201 -18.19 -2.98 -14.83
C ILE A 201 -19.49 -2.90 -14.03
N ALA A 202 -20.65 -2.91 -14.69
CA ALA A 202 -21.95 -2.88 -14.02
C ALA A 202 -22.17 -4.08 -13.10
N THR A 203 -21.67 -5.26 -13.49
CA THR A 203 -21.73 -6.47 -12.65
C THR A 203 -20.83 -6.37 -11.42
N MET A 204 -19.69 -5.69 -11.54
CA MET A 204 -18.72 -5.50 -10.45
C MET A 204 -19.03 -4.29 -9.56
N LEU A 205 -19.86 -3.35 -10.01
CA LEU A 205 -20.20 -2.14 -9.27
C LEU A 205 -20.81 -2.41 -7.88
N PRO A 206 -21.77 -3.35 -7.70
CA PRO A 206 -22.28 -3.68 -6.38
C PRO A 206 -21.19 -4.19 -5.43
N TYR A 207 -20.23 -4.97 -5.93
CA TYR A 207 -19.10 -5.44 -5.13
C TYR A 207 -18.22 -4.27 -4.69
N SER A 208 -17.91 -3.35 -5.60
CA SER A 208 -17.09 -2.17 -5.27
C SER A 208 -17.76 -1.31 -4.20
N ILE A 209 -19.08 -1.11 -4.29
CA ILE A 209 -19.87 -0.37 -3.29
C ILE A 209 -19.87 -1.11 -1.93
N CYS A 210 -20.08 -2.43 -1.92
CA CYS A 210 -20.03 -3.21 -0.69
C CYS A 210 -18.64 -3.16 -0.03
N PHE A 211 -17.57 -3.26 -0.83
CA PHE A 211 -16.21 -3.18 -0.32
C PHE A 211 -15.86 -1.78 0.18
N ILE A 212 -16.19 -0.72 -0.55
CA ILE A 212 -15.84 0.64 -0.10
C ILE A 212 -16.55 0.99 1.20
N ILE A 213 -17.83 0.62 1.36
CA ILE A 213 -18.57 0.84 2.60
C ILE A 213 -18.03 -0.06 3.71
N GLY A 214 -17.98 -1.37 3.49
CA GLY A 214 -17.59 -2.34 4.52
C GLY A 214 -16.17 -2.10 5.02
N TRP A 215 -15.25 -1.78 4.12
CA TRP A 215 -13.85 -1.54 4.47
C TRP A 215 -13.62 -0.19 5.14
N SER A 216 -14.36 0.86 4.74
CA SER A 216 -14.33 2.15 5.43
C SER A 216 -14.93 2.06 6.83
N VAL A 217 -16.02 1.31 7.00
CA VAL A 217 -16.63 1.04 8.31
C VAL A 217 -15.67 0.23 9.18
N LEU A 218 -15.08 -0.83 8.65
CA LEU A 218 -14.07 -1.62 9.36
C LEU A 218 -12.91 -0.74 9.82
N PHE A 219 -12.36 0.09 8.94
CA PHE A 219 -11.29 1.02 9.28
C PHE A 219 -11.70 1.99 10.39
N TYR A 220 -12.90 2.56 10.29
CA TYR A 220 -13.42 3.49 11.28
C TYR A 220 -13.56 2.82 12.66
N LEU A 221 -14.21 1.66 12.70
CA LEU A 221 -14.41 0.90 13.93
C LEU A 221 -13.08 0.47 14.54
N TRP A 222 -12.17 -0.05 13.72
CA TRP A 222 -10.85 -0.51 14.15
C TRP A 222 -10.03 0.62 14.78
N VAL A 223 -9.87 1.73 14.06
CA VAL A 223 -8.92 2.79 14.42
C VAL A 223 -9.50 3.76 15.45
N PHE A 224 -10.78 4.12 15.32
CA PHE A 224 -11.37 5.23 16.11
C PHE A 224 -12.34 4.78 17.20
N VAL A 225 -13.01 3.63 17.03
CA VAL A 225 -13.90 3.10 18.08
C VAL A 225 -13.15 2.19 19.03
N PHE A 226 -12.39 1.24 18.49
CA PHE A 226 -11.59 0.31 19.29
C PHE A 226 -10.19 0.82 19.63
N GLY A 227 -9.74 1.92 19.00
CA GLY A 227 -8.42 2.50 19.26
C GLY A 227 -7.27 1.56 18.87
N LEU A 228 -7.51 0.61 17.96
CA LEU A 228 -6.51 -0.35 17.55
C LEU A 228 -5.54 0.27 16.55
N PRO A 229 -4.22 0.06 16.72
CA PRO A 229 -3.24 0.66 15.85
C PRO A 229 -3.28 -0.02 14.46
N VAL A 230 -3.00 0.76 13.42
CA VAL A 230 -2.94 0.28 12.02
C VAL A 230 -1.70 -0.58 11.73
N GLY A 231 -0.75 -0.61 12.66
CA GLY A 231 0.47 -1.41 12.62
C GLY A 231 1.11 -1.50 14.00
N PRO A 232 2.16 -2.32 14.18
CA PRO A 232 2.86 -2.45 15.47
C PRO A 232 3.35 -1.09 15.97
N GLU A 233 2.81 -0.61 17.09
CA GLU A 233 3.06 0.72 17.68
C GLU A 233 2.85 1.92 16.73
N ALA A 234 2.06 1.75 15.67
CA ALA A 234 1.70 2.86 14.80
C ALA A 234 0.76 3.83 15.55
N ALA A 235 1.16 5.09 15.65
CA ALA A 235 0.32 6.12 16.24
C ALA A 235 -0.91 6.36 15.33
N THR A 236 -2.07 6.59 15.93
CA THR A 236 -3.25 7.05 15.18
C THR A 236 -3.19 8.56 14.94
N TYR A 237 -2.77 9.29 15.99
CA TYR A 237 -2.69 10.74 16.00
C TYR A 237 -1.23 11.20 15.91
N TYR A 238 -1.01 12.27 15.17
CA TYR A 238 0.27 12.95 15.09
C TYR A 238 0.20 14.20 15.98
N PRO A 239 1.02 14.29 17.05
CA PRO A 239 1.01 15.46 17.90
C PRO A 239 1.48 16.68 17.09
N ALA A 240 0.62 17.68 16.97
CA ALA A 240 1.02 18.98 16.43
C ALA A 240 2.14 19.54 17.32
N ARG A 241 3.33 19.68 16.75
CA ARG A 241 4.40 20.52 17.29
C ARG A 241 4.43 21.82 16.51
#